data_AF-D1JFH4-F1
#
_entry.id   AF-D1JFH4-F1
#
_cell.length_a   1.000
_cell.length_b   1.000
_cell.length_c   1.000
_cell.angle_alpha   90.00
_cell.angle_beta   90.00
_cell.angle_gamma   90.00
#
_symmetry.space_group_name_H-M   'P 1'
#
loop_
_entity.id
_entity.type
_entity.pdbx_description
1 polymer ?
#
loop_
_entity_poly.entity_id
_entity_poly.type
_entity_poly.pdbx_seq_one_letter_code
_entity_poly.pdbx_strand_id
1 'polypeptide(L)'
;MVSTKALLARAAKFLTDITYETDWHIYTTMFEVEDIADNIHRLYRSQSFHDPDYPSCVHTIFQEIANKDVHLAIEFVKYIISRDVNLKDENIISRDHELLKALNLLSGEEVYPPIVPSATKKYLDVKVLPGDFYIELQEQINKAFAYVERVNTSFTISFDK
;
A
#
# COMPACT_ATOMS: atom_id res chain seq x y z
N MET A 1 -4.79 6.79 -21.26
CA MET A 1 -4.55 6.62 -19.81
C MET A 1 -5.53 5.58 -19.29
N VAL A 2 -5.05 4.53 -18.64
CA VAL A 2 -5.93 3.56 -17.96
C VAL A 2 -6.46 4.21 -16.68
N SER A 3 -7.76 4.11 -16.42
CA SER A 3 -8.36 4.64 -15.19
C SER A 3 -7.85 3.87 -13.97
N THR A 4 -7.49 4.57 -12.88
CA THR A 4 -7.11 3.94 -11.61
C THR A 4 -8.16 2.94 -11.14
N LYS A 5 -9.45 3.26 -11.29
CA LYS A 5 -10.54 2.34 -10.91
C LYS A 5 -10.51 1.05 -11.74
N ALA A 6 -10.26 1.18 -13.05
CA ALA A 6 -10.14 0.01 -13.93
C ALA A 6 -8.87 -0.80 -13.63
N LEU A 7 -7.77 -0.14 -13.28
CA LEU A 7 -6.51 -0.79 -12.87
C LEU A 7 -6.70 -1.62 -11.59
N LEU A 8 -7.31 -1.04 -10.55
CA LEU A 8 -7.57 -1.72 -9.29
C LEU A 8 -8.55 -2.89 -9.44
N ALA A 9 -9.58 -2.74 -10.30
CA ALA A 9 -10.50 -3.83 -10.62
C ALA A 9 -9.79 -4.99 -11.34
N ARG A 10 -8.92 -4.70 -12.33
CA ARG A 10 -8.08 -5.72 -12.99
C ARG A 10 -7.17 -6.42 -11.99
N ALA A 11 -6.54 -5.65 -11.10
CA ALA A 11 -5.64 -6.19 -10.10
C ALA A 11 -6.35 -7.11 -9.10
N ALA A 12 -7.54 -6.72 -8.63
CA ALA A 12 -8.36 -7.57 -7.75
C ALA A 12 -8.70 -8.89 -8.45
N LYS A 13 -9.19 -8.84 -9.69
CA LYS A 13 -9.52 -10.04 -10.46
C LYS A 13 -8.30 -10.94 -10.67
N PHE A 14 -7.18 -10.35 -11.09
CA PHE A 14 -5.93 -11.06 -11.31
C PHE A 14 -5.45 -11.79 -10.06
N LEU A 15 -5.42 -11.10 -8.92
CA LEU A 15 -5.01 -11.68 -7.64
C LEU A 15 -5.92 -12.85 -7.25
N THR A 16 -7.24 -12.64 -7.26
CA THR A 16 -8.20 -13.68 -6.84
C THR A 16 -8.28 -14.88 -7.78
N ASP A 17 -7.88 -14.73 -9.05
CA ASP A 17 -7.80 -15.84 -10.01
C ASP A 17 -6.57 -16.73 -9.80
N ILE A 18 -5.60 -16.25 -9.02
CA ILE A 18 -4.34 -16.94 -8.74
C ILE A 18 -4.35 -17.51 -7.33
N THR A 19 -4.82 -16.72 -6.35
CA THR A 19 -4.78 -17.09 -4.95
C THR A 19 -6.03 -16.64 -4.19
N TYR A 20 -6.45 -17.50 -3.27
CA TYR A 20 -7.46 -17.20 -2.26
C TYR A 20 -6.83 -17.05 -0.86
N GLU A 21 -5.52 -17.23 -0.73
CA GLU A 21 -4.82 -17.38 0.57
C GLU A 21 -4.06 -16.11 0.98
N THR A 22 -4.44 -14.95 0.43
CA THR A 22 -3.81 -13.66 0.77
C THR A 22 -4.01 -13.32 2.24
N ASP A 23 -2.93 -13.04 2.96
CA ASP A 23 -2.98 -12.60 4.36
C ASP A 23 -3.32 -11.11 4.45
N TRP A 24 -4.61 -10.80 4.31
CA TRP A 24 -5.11 -9.43 4.32
C TRP A 24 -4.77 -8.69 5.62
N HIS A 25 -4.76 -9.38 6.77
CA HIS A 25 -4.50 -8.74 8.05
C HIS A 25 -3.07 -8.21 8.12
N ILE A 26 -2.09 -9.03 7.72
CA ILE A 26 -0.70 -8.60 7.67
C ILE A 26 -0.52 -7.46 6.68
N TYR A 27 -1.07 -7.56 5.47
CA TYR A 27 -0.90 -6.51 4.48
C TYR A 27 -1.54 -5.19 4.89
N THR A 28 -2.77 -5.19 5.44
CA THR A 28 -3.40 -3.95 5.88
C THR A 28 -2.66 -3.31 7.06
N THR A 29 -2.07 -4.12 7.93
CA THR A 29 -1.24 -3.64 9.05
C THR A 29 0.07 -3.02 8.54
N MET A 30 0.75 -3.68 7.58
CA MET A 30 2.01 -3.20 7.01
C MET A 30 1.90 -1.83 6.33
N PHE A 31 0.71 -1.52 5.81
CA PHE A 31 0.44 -0.25 5.12
C PHE A 31 -0.33 0.76 5.97
N GLU A 32 -0.59 0.45 7.26
CA GLU A 32 -1.34 1.31 8.18
C GLU A 32 -2.73 1.68 7.62
N VAL A 33 -3.41 0.69 7.03
CA VAL A 33 -4.74 0.81 6.40
C VAL A 33 -5.80 -0.10 7.01
N GLU A 34 -5.49 -0.71 8.15
CA GLU A 34 -6.41 -1.55 8.94
C GLU A 34 -7.71 -0.82 9.35
N ASP A 35 -7.65 0.50 9.51
CA ASP A 35 -8.75 1.38 9.90
C ASP A 35 -9.65 1.82 8.73
N ILE A 36 -9.17 1.67 7.49
CA ILE A 36 -9.85 2.18 6.29
C ILE A 36 -11.08 1.34 5.93
N ALA A 37 -11.09 0.09 6.37
CA ALA A 37 -11.99 -0.91 5.83
C ALA A 37 -13.14 -1.20 6.78
N ASP A 38 -14.20 -0.38 6.68
CA ASP A 38 -15.53 -0.68 7.25
C ASP A 38 -16.03 -2.08 6.83
N ASN A 39 -15.52 -2.61 5.70
CA ASN A 39 -15.85 -3.92 5.15
C ASN A 39 -14.76 -5.00 5.31
N ILE A 40 -13.70 -4.79 6.09
CA ILE A 40 -12.63 -5.80 6.25
C ILE A 40 -13.18 -7.12 6.80
N HIS A 41 -14.20 -7.05 7.65
CA HIS A 41 -14.90 -8.23 8.16
C HIS A 41 -15.59 -9.03 7.05
N ARG A 42 -16.18 -8.37 6.04
CA ARG A 42 -16.79 -9.06 4.90
C ARG A 42 -15.71 -9.72 4.04
N LEU A 43 -14.58 -9.04 3.82
CA LEU A 43 -13.42 -9.61 3.13
C LEU A 43 -12.95 -10.92 3.79
N TYR A 44 -12.59 -10.88 5.09
CA TYR A 44 -12.13 -12.06 5.82
C TYR A 44 -13.13 -13.21 5.77
N ARG A 45 -14.42 -12.90 5.92
CA ARG A 45 -15.49 -13.88 5.82
C ARG A 45 -15.57 -14.48 4.42
N SER A 46 -15.59 -13.64 3.38
CA SER A 46 -15.71 -14.09 1.99
C SER A 46 -14.53 -14.98 1.58
N GLN A 47 -13.33 -14.70 2.10
CA GLN A 47 -12.16 -15.57 1.92
C GLN A 47 -12.33 -16.90 2.67
N SER A 48 -12.67 -16.86 3.97
CA SER A 48 -12.78 -18.04 4.82
C SER A 48 -13.81 -19.05 4.30
N PHE A 49 -14.94 -18.55 3.79
CA PHE A 49 -16.03 -19.38 3.29
C PHE A 49 -16.02 -19.57 1.76
N HIS A 50 -15.00 -19.03 1.07
CA HIS A 50 -14.91 -19.05 -0.40
C HIS A 50 -16.18 -18.50 -1.07
N ASP A 51 -16.72 -17.42 -0.51
CA ASP A 51 -17.92 -16.79 -1.04
C ASP A 51 -17.64 -16.26 -2.47
N PRO A 52 -18.61 -16.35 -3.40
CA PRO A 52 -18.44 -15.87 -4.78
C PRO A 52 -18.16 -14.37 -4.90
N ASP A 53 -18.49 -13.59 -3.88
CA ASP A 53 -18.26 -12.14 -3.85
C ASP A 53 -16.85 -11.74 -3.36
N TYR A 54 -15.99 -12.70 -3.00
CA TYR A 54 -14.61 -12.42 -2.57
C TYR A 54 -13.85 -11.46 -3.51
N PRO A 55 -13.86 -11.62 -4.86
CA PRO A 55 -13.22 -10.65 -5.75
C PRO A 55 -13.79 -9.23 -5.64
N SER A 56 -15.09 -9.11 -5.37
CA SER A 56 -15.75 -7.82 -5.17
C SER A 56 -15.34 -7.20 -3.83
N CYS A 57 -15.16 -8.00 -2.78
CA CYS A 57 -14.65 -7.56 -1.49
C CYS A 57 -13.20 -7.04 -1.61
N VAL A 58 -12.33 -7.78 -2.29
CA VAL A 58 -10.93 -7.36 -2.56
C VAL A 58 -10.90 -6.02 -3.29
N HIS A 59 -11.69 -5.90 -4.36
CA HIS A 59 -11.78 -4.65 -5.12
C HIS A 59 -12.29 -3.49 -4.27
N THR A 60 -13.25 -3.74 -3.37
CA THR A 60 -13.78 -2.71 -2.45
C THR A 60 -12.69 -2.16 -1.55
N ILE A 61 -11.87 -3.03 -0.94
CA ILE A 61 -10.72 -2.61 -0.13
C ILE A 61 -9.75 -1.74 -0.93
N PHE A 62 -9.40 -2.16 -2.15
CA PHE A 62 -8.53 -1.37 -3.01
C PHE A 62 -9.10 0.02 -3.32
N GLN A 63 -10.42 0.11 -3.51
CA GLN A 63 -11.10 1.39 -3.72
C GLN A 63 -11.13 2.26 -2.46
N GLU A 64 -11.38 1.67 -1.29
CA GLU A 64 -11.41 2.39 -0.02
C GLU A 64 -10.02 2.98 0.29
N ILE A 65 -8.95 2.21 0.08
CA ILE A 65 -7.58 2.73 0.20
C ILE A 65 -7.33 3.85 -0.83
N ALA A 66 -7.77 3.67 -2.08
CA ALA A 66 -7.59 4.68 -3.13
C ALA A 66 -8.36 5.99 -2.87
N ASN A 67 -9.48 5.92 -2.13
CA ASN A 67 -10.23 7.10 -1.70
C ASN A 67 -9.45 7.92 -0.66
N LYS A 68 -8.61 7.28 0.16
CA LYS A 68 -7.69 7.95 1.10
C LYS A 68 -6.45 8.48 0.36
N ASP A 69 -5.79 7.60 -0.40
CA ASP A 69 -4.63 7.94 -1.21
C ASP A 69 -4.47 6.94 -2.38
N VAL A 70 -4.56 7.47 -3.61
CA VAL A 70 -4.41 6.69 -4.84
C VAL A 70 -3.02 6.06 -4.98
N HIS A 71 -1.96 6.77 -4.58
CA HIS A 71 -0.60 6.25 -4.65
C HIS A 71 -0.42 5.10 -3.65
N LEU A 72 -0.94 5.26 -2.43
CA LEU A 72 -0.94 4.21 -1.41
C LEU A 72 -1.64 2.94 -1.92
N ALA A 73 -2.80 3.06 -2.56
CA ALA A 73 -3.51 1.91 -3.11
C ALA A 73 -2.73 1.18 -4.20
N ILE A 74 -2.04 1.93 -5.08
CA ILE A 74 -1.21 1.34 -6.14
C ILE A 74 -0.02 0.58 -5.51
N GLU A 75 0.66 1.18 -4.54
CA GLU A 75 1.79 0.54 -3.86
C GLU A 75 1.36 -0.69 -3.04
N PHE A 76 0.21 -0.60 -2.37
CA PHE A 76 -0.42 -1.73 -1.66
C PHE A 76 -0.66 -2.92 -2.59
N VAL A 77 -1.32 -2.68 -3.73
CA VAL A 77 -1.61 -3.72 -4.73
C VAL A 77 -0.34 -4.30 -5.34
N LYS A 78 0.63 -3.45 -5.70
CA LYS A 78 1.93 -3.90 -6.20
C LYS A 78 2.61 -4.84 -5.21
N TYR A 79 2.63 -4.45 -3.94
CA TYR A 79 3.28 -5.21 -2.88
C TYR A 79 2.65 -6.60 -2.74
N ILE A 80 1.33 -6.68 -2.62
CA ILE A 80 0.62 -7.96 -2.49
C ILE A 80 0.90 -8.85 -3.69
N ILE A 81 0.75 -8.34 -4.92
CA ILE A 81 1.01 -9.14 -6.12
C ILE A 81 2.46 -9.62 -6.16
N SER A 82 3.44 -8.76 -5.86
CA SER A 82 4.85 -9.17 -5.84
C SER A 82 5.19 -10.25 -4.79
N ARG A 83 4.41 -10.35 -3.72
CA ARG A 83 4.64 -11.30 -2.61
C ARG A 83 3.87 -12.60 -2.79
N ASP A 84 2.60 -12.51 -3.12
CA ASP A 84 1.69 -13.66 -3.18
C ASP A 84 1.68 -14.36 -4.54
N VAL A 85 2.12 -13.66 -5.59
CA VAL A 85 2.09 -14.19 -6.96
C VAL A 85 3.51 -14.52 -7.42
N ASN A 86 3.70 -15.74 -7.94
CA ASN A 86 4.97 -16.16 -8.53
C ASN A 86 5.17 -15.52 -9.91
N LEU A 87 5.69 -14.28 -9.94
CA LEU A 87 5.97 -13.52 -11.16
C LEU A 87 7.14 -14.07 -12.00
N LYS A 88 7.69 -15.25 -11.66
CA LYS A 88 8.64 -15.99 -12.50
C LYS A 88 7.95 -17.05 -13.38
N ASP A 89 6.68 -17.36 -13.11
CA ASP A 89 5.91 -18.32 -13.90
C ASP A 89 5.29 -17.63 -15.13
N GLU A 90 5.73 -18.01 -16.32
CA GLU A 90 5.22 -17.47 -17.59
C GLU A 90 3.71 -17.71 -17.78
N ASN A 91 3.15 -18.79 -17.21
CA ASN A 91 1.72 -19.06 -17.26
C ASN A 91 0.92 -18.04 -16.44
N ILE A 92 1.51 -17.52 -15.37
CA ILE A 92 0.91 -16.47 -14.55
C ILE A 92 1.04 -15.12 -15.26
N ILE A 93 2.23 -14.80 -15.75
CA ILE A 93 2.52 -13.53 -16.43
C ILE A 93 1.62 -13.36 -17.66
N SER A 94 1.41 -14.43 -18.43
CA SER A 94 0.59 -14.41 -19.65
C SER A 94 -0.91 -14.18 -19.39
N ARG A 95 -1.41 -14.41 -18.16
CA ARG A 95 -2.82 -14.13 -17.82
C ARG A 95 -3.16 -12.66 -17.93
N ASP A 96 -2.25 -11.78 -17.50
CA ASP A 96 -2.45 -10.33 -17.60
C ASP A 96 -1.12 -9.55 -17.64
N HIS A 97 -0.39 -9.72 -18.74
CA HIS A 97 0.92 -9.06 -18.93
C HIS A 97 0.82 -7.52 -18.92
N GLU A 98 -0.27 -6.95 -19.44
CA GLU A 98 -0.44 -5.50 -19.48
C GLU A 98 -0.66 -4.90 -18.09
N LEU A 99 -1.42 -5.57 -17.23
CA LEU A 99 -1.58 -5.17 -15.83
C LEU A 99 -0.23 -5.16 -15.12
N LEU A 100 0.52 -6.25 -15.22
CA LEU A 100 1.82 -6.38 -14.57
C LEU A 100 2.81 -5.32 -15.07
N LYS A 101 2.77 -5.01 -16.37
CA LYS A 101 3.52 -3.89 -16.95
C LYS A 101 3.05 -2.54 -16.42
N ALA A 102 1.75 -2.30 -16.32
CA ALA A 102 1.19 -1.04 -15.80
C ALA A 102 1.53 -0.82 -14.32
N LEU A 103 1.70 -1.90 -13.55
CA LEU A 103 2.16 -1.89 -12.17
C LEU A 103 3.69 -1.89 -12.04
N ASN A 104 4.44 -1.83 -13.15
CA ASN A 104 5.91 -1.92 -13.17
C ASN A 104 6.48 -3.16 -12.45
N LEU A 105 5.77 -4.29 -12.49
CA LEU A 105 6.15 -5.54 -11.82
C LEU A 105 7.03 -6.46 -12.69
N LEU A 106 7.21 -6.14 -13.97
CA LEU A 106 8.00 -6.92 -14.93
C LEU A 106 9.40 -6.33 -15.18
N SER A 107 9.69 -5.16 -14.61
CA SER A 107 10.99 -4.50 -14.67
C SER A 107 11.92 -5.21 -13.69
N GLY A 108 12.98 -5.86 -14.16
CA GLY A 108 13.87 -6.75 -13.38
C GLY A 108 14.69 -6.09 -12.25
N GLU A 109 14.29 -4.94 -11.73
CA GLU A 109 14.82 -4.40 -10.49
C GLU A 109 13.78 -4.67 -9.40
N GLU A 110 14.10 -5.57 -8.47
CA GLU A 110 13.37 -5.70 -7.20
C GLU A 110 13.61 -4.42 -6.35
N VAL A 111 13.12 -3.28 -6.83
CA VAL A 111 13.04 -2.07 -6.03
C VAL A 111 11.81 -2.24 -5.18
N TYR A 112 11.97 -2.94 -4.06
CA TYR A 112 11.00 -2.87 -2.99
C TYR A 112 10.87 -1.38 -2.64
N PRO A 113 9.70 -0.77 -2.82
CA PRO A 113 9.49 0.56 -2.30
C PRO A 113 9.80 0.45 -0.80
N PRO A 114 10.68 1.29 -0.23
CA PRO A 114 10.76 1.37 1.22
C PRO A 114 9.32 1.55 1.70
N ILE A 115 8.87 0.74 2.66
CA ILE A 115 7.60 0.95 3.33
C ILE A 115 7.73 2.36 3.91
N VAL A 116 7.17 3.35 3.21
CA VAL A 116 7.04 4.70 3.71
C VAL A 116 5.73 4.64 4.46
N PRO A 117 5.73 4.44 5.80
CA PRO A 117 4.52 4.70 6.57
C PRO A 117 4.05 6.09 6.16
N SER A 118 2.74 6.24 5.96
CA SER A 118 2.13 7.49 5.55
C SER A 118 2.25 8.49 6.71
N ALA A 119 3.47 8.97 6.94
CA ALA A 119 3.78 10.03 7.87
C ALA A 119 3.43 11.36 7.20
N THR A 120 2.15 11.54 6.87
CA THR A 120 1.60 12.86 6.52
C THR A 120 0.92 13.48 7.72
N LYS A 121 1.58 13.48 8.87
CA LYS A 121 1.53 14.66 9.75
C LYS A 121 2.71 15.54 9.35
N LYS A 122 2.46 16.57 8.55
CA LYS A 122 3.39 17.69 8.47
C LYS A 122 3.49 18.27 9.89
N TYR A 123 4.68 18.27 10.47
CA TYR A 123 4.92 18.83 11.80
C TYR A 123 4.78 20.36 11.79
N LEU A 124 5.01 20.96 10.62
CA LEU A 124 4.90 22.39 10.41
C LEU A 124 4.09 22.66 9.13
N ASP A 125 2.92 23.29 9.27
CA ASP A 125 2.11 23.83 8.17
C ASP A 125 1.93 25.33 8.40
N VAL A 126 2.83 26.14 7.82
CA VAL A 126 2.80 27.61 7.97
C VAL A 126 2.20 28.22 6.72
N LYS A 127 0.93 28.64 6.81
CA LYS A 127 0.14 29.10 5.65
C LYS A 127 0.49 30.49 5.12
N VAL A 128 1.28 31.30 5.83
CA VAL A 128 1.61 32.66 5.37
C VAL A 128 3.02 33.05 5.82
N LEU A 129 3.95 33.14 4.87
CA LEU A 129 5.25 33.81 5.03
C LEU A 129 5.56 34.60 3.74
N PRO A 130 6.33 35.70 3.82
CA PRO A 130 6.68 36.48 2.64
C PRO A 130 7.74 35.72 1.81
N GLY A 131 7.29 35.15 0.69
CA GLY A 131 8.14 34.55 -0.34
C GLY A 131 8.57 33.10 -0.11
N ASP A 132 8.92 32.43 -1.21
CA ASP A 132 9.31 31.01 -1.33
C ASP A 132 10.57 30.61 -0.53
N PHE A 133 11.15 31.56 0.21
CA PHE A 133 12.45 31.45 0.88
C PHE A 133 12.51 30.32 1.92
N TYR A 134 11.37 29.91 2.47
CA TYR A 134 11.31 28.94 3.56
C TYR A 134 10.75 27.58 3.16
N ILE A 135 10.42 27.34 1.87
CA ILE A 135 9.87 26.05 1.43
C ILE A 135 10.87 24.92 1.69
N GLU A 136 12.14 25.13 1.34
CA GLU A 136 13.18 24.13 1.55
C GLU A 136 13.43 23.86 3.04
N LEU A 137 13.41 24.90 3.88
CA LEU A 137 13.54 24.76 5.33
C LEU A 137 12.36 23.98 5.93
N GLN A 138 11.14 24.23 5.46
CA GLN A 138 9.95 23.48 5.87
C GLN A 138 10.07 22.00 5.49
N GLU A 139 10.54 21.68 4.29
CA GLU A 139 10.79 20.31 3.88
C GLU A 139 11.87 19.63 4.73
N GLN A 140 12.97 20.32 5.01
CA GLN A 140 14.06 19.79 5.84
C GLN A 140 13.61 19.53 7.28
N ILE A 141 12.82 20.43 7.88
CA ILE A 141 12.24 20.24 9.22
C ILE A 141 11.31 19.03 9.23
N ASN A 142 10.38 18.95 8.27
CA ASN A 142 9.46 17.82 8.19
C ASN A 142 10.20 16.48 7.99
N LYS A 143 11.27 16.45 7.17
CA LYS A 143 12.14 15.27 7.00
C LYS A 143 12.88 14.91 8.30
N ALA A 144 13.42 15.89 9.02
CA ALA A 144 14.18 15.66 10.24
C ALA A 144 13.30 15.12 11.39
N PHE A 145 12.11 15.67 11.59
CA PHE A 145 11.19 15.18 12.63
C PHE A 145 10.60 13.81 12.29
N ALA A 146 10.34 13.53 11.01
CA ALA A 146 9.98 12.19 10.56
C ALA A 146 11.10 11.15 10.82
N TYR A 147 12.37 11.58 10.89
CA TYR A 147 13.49 10.71 11.22
C TYR A 147 13.65 10.48 12.73
N VAL A 148 13.44 11.50 13.57
CA VAL A 148 13.60 11.40 15.04
C VAL A 148 12.54 10.51 15.68
N GLU A 149 11.28 10.53 15.21
CA GLU A 149 10.26 9.58 15.70
C GLU A 149 10.64 8.12 15.43
N ARG A 150 11.42 7.82 14.39
CA ARG A 150 11.89 6.47 14.06
C ARG A 150 12.99 5.95 15.00
N VAL A 151 13.74 6.84 15.64
CA VAL A 151 14.84 6.45 16.55
C VAL A 151 14.32 6.21 17.97
N ASN A 152 13.28 6.95 18.40
CA ASN A 152 12.75 6.84 19.76
C ASN A 152 11.90 5.58 20.02
N THR A 153 11.44 4.87 19.00
CA THR A 153 10.79 3.56 19.14
C THR A 153 11.78 2.39 19.30
N SER A 154 13.10 2.64 19.25
CA SER A 154 14.13 1.59 19.28
C SER A 154 15.12 1.66 20.45
N PHE A 155 14.85 2.40 21.53
CA PHE A 155 15.73 2.40 22.71
C PHE A 155 14.96 2.41 24.03
N THR A 156 14.75 1.22 24.60
CA THR A 156 14.56 1.06 26.05
C THR A 156 15.95 0.93 26.68
N ILE A 157 16.47 1.99 27.28
CA ILE A 157 17.62 1.89 28.18
C ILE A 157 17.07 1.63 29.58
N SER A 158 17.11 0.38 30.03
CA SER A 158 16.88 0.01 31.42
C SER A 158 18.13 0.37 32.24
N PHE A 159 17.95 1.19 33.26
CA PHE A 159 18.95 1.33 34.32
C PHE A 159 18.63 0.30 35.41
N ASP A 160 19.50 -0.69 35.57
CA ASP A 160 19.50 -1.53 36.75
C ASP A 160 19.92 -0.69 37.97
N LYS A 161 19.20 -0.88 39.09
CA LYS A 161 19.40 -0.17 40.37
C LYS A 161 20.71 -0.57 41.05
#